data_AF-A0A7Y3GTY7-F1
#
_entry.id   AF-A0A7Y3GTY7-F1
#
_cell.length_a   1.000
_cell.length_b   1.000
_cell.length_c   1.000
_cell.angle_alpha   90.00
_cell.angle_beta   90.00
_cell.angle_gamma   90.00
#
_symmetry.space_group_name_H-M   'P 1'
#
loop_
_entity.id
_entity.type
_entity.pdbx_description
1 polymer ?
#
loop_
_entity_poly.entity_id
_entity_poly.type
_entity_poly.pdbx_seq_one_letter_code
_entity_poly.pdbx_strand_id
1 'polypeptide(L)'
;MSREIEERLERIPVINLVVRFLKEIKLPGFEGLSIYDLVELYVIGIVRGALTTRASAIAFSFFTAIFPFLLFVIILIPYIPIANFQTEFLDFLNSFLPPQTSEFFIDNIFKDISSNKSGGLLSTIFVLSILLMANGVSAVFSGFETSYHEQLVRGVFKQYLFALGVALILAVLVLVTVAFFGYFQIYIIQPLYESLSGQQ
;
A
#
# COMPACT_ATOMS: atom_id res chain seq x y z
N MET A 1 -7.56 -22.71 -24.78
CA MET A 1 -8.99 -22.47 -24.49
C MET A 1 -9.78 -23.78 -24.49
N SER A 2 -10.91 -23.86 -23.78
CA SER A 2 -12.03 -24.70 -24.25
C SER A 2 -12.74 -23.90 -25.33
N ARG A 3 -12.81 -24.43 -26.57
CA ARG A 3 -13.41 -23.76 -27.75
C ARG A 3 -14.84 -23.24 -27.51
N GLU A 4 -15.53 -23.77 -26.51
CA GLU A 4 -16.90 -23.38 -26.13
C GLU A 4 -17.04 -21.93 -25.64
N ILE A 5 -16.03 -21.36 -24.97
CA ILE A 5 -16.15 -20.01 -24.39
C ILE A 5 -16.01 -18.95 -25.49
N GLU A 6 -15.12 -19.16 -26.46
CA GLU A 6 -14.97 -18.28 -27.64
C GLU A 6 -16.25 -18.24 -28.46
N GLU A 7 -16.81 -19.42 -28.77
CA GLU A 7 -18.03 -19.54 -29.57
C GLU A 7 -19.24 -18.88 -28.89
N ARG A 8 -19.27 -18.82 -27.55
CA ARG A 8 -20.33 -18.12 -26.80
C ARG A 8 -20.15 -16.61 -26.79
N LEU A 9 -18.91 -16.12 -26.68
CA LEU A 9 -18.59 -14.70 -26.71
C LEU A 9 -18.83 -14.08 -28.11
N GLU A 10 -18.57 -14.84 -29.18
CA GLU A 10 -18.79 -14.39 -30.55
C GLU A 10 -20.26 -14.29 -30.95
N ARG A 11 -21.16 -15.00 -30.25
CA ARG A 11 -22.62 -14.96 -30.49
C ARG A 11 -23.29 -13.67 -29.99
N ILE A 12 -22.64 -12.90 -29.12
CA ILE A 12 -23.21 -11.65 -28.58
C ILE A 12 -22.68 -10.47 -29.41
N PRO A 13 -23.54 -9.74 -30.15
CA PRO A 13 -23.10 -8.78 -31.17
C PRO A 13 -22.25 -7.63 -30.61
N VAL A 14 -22.54 -7.18 -29.38
CA VAL A 14 -21.77 -6.12 -28.71
C VAL A 14 -20.43 -6.63 -28.20
N ILE A 15 -20.38 -7.84 -27.66
CA ILE A 15 -19.17 -8.41 -27.06
C ILE A 15 -18.18 -8.84 -28.14
N ASN A 16 -18.66 -9.36 -29.27
CA ASN A 16 -17.83 -9.75 -30.40
C ASN A 16 -17.00 -8.56 -30.94
N LEU A 17 -17.61 -7.37 -31.03
CA LEU A 17 -16.92 -6.16 -31.49
C LEU A 17 -15.77 -5.75 -30.54
N VAL A 18 -16.02 -5.84 -29.23
CA VAL A 18 -15.00 -5.59 -28.20
C VAL A 18 -13.90 -6.64 -28.22
N VAL A 19 -14.25 -7.93 -28.34
CA VAL A 19 -13.28 -9.04 -28.39
C VAL A 19 -12.37 -8.91 -29.62
N ARG A 20 -12.93 -8.59 -30.79
CA ARG A 20 -12.14 -8.36 -32.01
C ARG A 20 -11.17 -7.19 -31.86
N PHE A 21 -11.66 -6.06 -31.34
CA PHE A 21 -10.82 -4.90 -31.08
C PHE A 21 -9.67 -5.22 -30.11
N LEU A 22 -9.95 -5.93 -29.01
CA LEU A 22 -8.93 -6.31 -28.03
C LEU A 22 -7.93 -7.35 -28.55
N LYS A 23 -8.33 -8.21 -29.50
CA LYS A 23 -7.45 -9.18 -30.17
C LYS A 23 -6.51 -8.52 -31.20
N GLU A 24 -6.94 -7.40 -31.78
CA GLU A 24 -6.17 -6.69 -32.81
C GLU A 24 -5.01 -5.88 -32.20
N ILE A 25 -5.16 -5.43 -30.95
CA ILE A 25 -4.11 -4.73 -30.22
C ILE A 25 -3.10 -5.74 -29.65
N LYS A 26 -2.02 -5.96 -30.40
CA LYS A 26 -0.85 -6.74 -29.94
C LYS A 26 0.09 -5.86 -29.13
N LEU A 27 0.49 -6.32 -27.96
CA LEU A 27 1.36 -5.56 -27.07
C LEU A 27 2.84 -5.81 -27.43
N PRO A 28 3.63 -4.74 -27.67
CA PRO A 28 5.06 -4.89 -27.90
C PRO A 28 5.74 -5.46 -26.64
N GLY A 29 6.50 -6.54 -26.80
CA GLY A 29 7.25 -7.20 -25.71
C GLY A 29 6.55 -8.38 -25.03
N PHE A 30 5.28 -8.68 -25.35
CA PHE A 30 4.53 -9.81 -24.76
C PHE A 30 4.49 -11.04 -25.69
N GLU A 31 5.56 -11.31 -26.44
CA GLU A 31 5.68 -12.46 -27.35
C GLU A 31 4.49 -12.68 -28.33
N GLY A 32 3.77 -11.59 -28.67
CA GLY A 32 2.64 -11.64 -29.59
C GLY A 32 1.27 -11.82 -28.95
N LEU A 33 1.17 -11.77 -27.61
CA LEU A 33 -0.10 -11.73 -26.89
C LEU A 33 -0.87 -10.43 -27.17
N SER A 34 -2.19 -10.56 -27.36
CA SER A 34 -3.12 -9.45 -27.46
C SER A 34 -3.64 -9.02 -26.08
N ILE A 35 -4.27 -7.85 -26.00
CA ILE A 35 -4.94 -7.41 -24.76
C ILE A 35 -6.02 -8.41 -24.34
N TYR A 36 -6.73 -8.99 -25.30
CA TYR A 36 -7.71 -10.04 -25.02
C TYR A 36 -7.07 -11.23 -24.29
N ASP A 37 -5.91 -11.69 -24.78
CA ASP A 37 -5.21 -12.83 -24.19
C ASP A 37 -4.77 -12.54 -22.75
N LEU A 38 -4.30 -11.31 -22.47
CA LEU A 38 -3.95 -10.91 -21.10
C LEU A 38 -5.16 -10.87 -20.17
N VAL A 39 -6.27 -10.30 -20.64
CA VAL A 39 -7.51 -10.25 -19.85
C VAL A 39 -8.03 -11.65 -19.60
N GLU A 40 -7.99 -12.54 -20.59
CA GLU A 40 -8.35 -13.94 -20.44
C GLU A 40 -7.46 -14.64 -19.41
N LEU A 41 -6.13 -14.49 -19.52
CA LEU A 41 -5.16 -15.07 -18.56
C LEU A 41 -5.41 -14.57 -17.14
N TYR A 42 -5.70 -13.29 -16.98
CA TYR A 42 -6.02 -12.68 -15.71
C TYR A 42 -7.31 -13.24 -15.10
N VAL A 43 -8.40 -13.31 -15.88
CA VAL A 43 -9.69 -13.86 -15.42
C VAL A 43 -9.56 -15.35 -15.07
N ILE A 44 -8.88 -16.14 -15.90
CA ILE A 44 -8.60 -17.55 -15.60
C ILE A 44 -7.77 -17.67 -14.32
N GLY A 45 -6.76 -16.82 -14.13
CA GLY A 45 -5.93 -16.80 -12.92
C GLY A 45 -6.70 -16.44 -11.64
N ILE A 46 -7.71 -15.58 -11.74
CA ILE A 46 -8.65 -15.27 -10.65
C ILE A 46 -9.53 -16.48 -10.35
N VAL A 47 -10.18 -17.05 -11.38
CA VAL A 47 -11.11 -18.18 -11.22
C VAL A 47 -10.41 -19.42 -10.66
N ARG A 48 -9.16 -19.67 -11.08
CA ARG A 48 -8.34 -20.78 -10.57
C ARG A 48 -7.78 -20.53 -9.16
N GLY A 49 -8.01 -19.36 -8.57
CA GLY A 49 -7.61 -19.07 -7.19
C GLY A 49 -6.14 -18.70 -6.98
N ALA A 50 -5.30 -18.83 -8.01
CA ALA A 50 -3.86 -18.59 -7.91
C ALA A 50 -3.55 -17.10 -7.69
N LEU A 51 -4.23 -16.20 -8.40
CA LEU A 51 -4.06 -14.75 -8.24
C LEU A 51 -4.71 -14.24 -6.95
N THR A 52 -5.93 -14.72 -6.64
CA THR A 52 -6.66 -14.28 -5.44
C THR A 52 -5.95 -14.69 -4.15
N THR A 53 -5.40 -15.90 -4.07
CA THR A 53 -4.66 -16.35 -2.88
C THR A 53 -3.40 -15.50 -2.65
N ARG A 54 -2.64 -15.19 -3.72
CA ARG A 54 -1.44 -14.34 -3.63
C ARG A 54 -1.78 -12.91 -3.27
N ALA A 55 -2.80 -12.33 -3.90
CA ALA A 55 -3.27 -10.99 -3.59
C ALA A 55 -3.75 -10.88 -2.14
N SER A 56 -4.50 -11.87 -1.66
CA SER A 56 -4.96 -11.94 -0.26
C SER A 56 -3.80 -12.05 0.73
N ALA A 57 -2.77 -12.86 0.43
CA ALA A 57 -1.58 -12.96 1.27
C ALA A 57 -0.84 -11.62 1.37
N ILE A 58 -0.66 -10.92 0.24
CA ILE A 58 -0.08 -9.58 0.20
C ILE A 58 -0.92 -8.58 1.01
N ALA A 59 -2.24 -8.56 0.79
CA ALA A 59 -3.16 -7.66 1.50
C ALA A 59 -3.16 -7.92 3.01
N PHE A 60 -3.10 -9.19 3.44
CA PHE A 60 -2.98 -9.56 4.84
C PHE A 60 -1.66 -9.10 5.46
N SER A 61 -0.53 -9.22 4.74
CA SER A 61 0.75 -8.69 5.19
C SER A 61 0.72 -7.17 5.36
N PHE A 62 0.09 -6.43 4.44
CA PHE A 62 -0.09 -4.99 4.59
C PHE A 62 -1.02 -4.63 5.75
N PHE A 63 -2.15 -5.34 5.89
CA PHE A 63 -3.10 -5.11 6.98
C PHE A 63 -2.46 -5.29 8.36
N THR A 64 -1.70 -6.36 8.56
CA THR A 64 -0.99 -6.61 9.81
C THR A 64 0.13 -5.60 10.08
N ALA A 65 0.71 -5.00 9.03
CA ALA A 65 1.72 -3.94 9.15
C ALA A 65 1.14 -2.57 9.60
N ILE A 66 -0.18 -2.34 9.49
CA ILE A 66 -0.82 -1.08 9.91
C ILE A 66 -0.64 -0.84 11.41
N PHE A 67 -0.85 -1.85 12.27
CA PHE A 67 -0.81 -1.65 13.71
C PHE A 67 0.57 -1.19 14.21
N PRO A 68 1.68 -1.85 13.83
CA PRO A 68 3.02 -1.45 14.27
C PRO A 68 3.45 -0.12 13.65
N PHE A 69 2.96 0.20 12.45
CA PHE A 69 3.15 1.52 11.85
C PHE A 69 2.42 2.62 12.64
N LEU A 70 1.15 2.43 13.01
CA LEU A 70 0.41 3.39 13.83
C LEU A 70 1.10 3.60 15.18
N LEU A 71 1.58 2.53 15.80
CA LEU A 71 2.33 2.61 17.06
C LEU A 71 3.61 3.45 16.89
N PHE A 72 4.36 3.25 15.81
CA PHE A 72 5.52 4.08 15.49
C PHE A 72 5.15 5.56 15.34
N VAL A 73 4.07 5.88 14.61
CA VAL A 73 3.59 7.26 14.44
C VAL A 73 3.26 7.89 15.79
N ILE A 74 2.56 7.19 16.68
CA ILE A 74 2.19 7.71 18.01
C ILE A 74 3.42 8.10 18.84
N ILE A 75 4.45 7.26 18.83
CA ILE A 75 5.68 7.55 19.59
C ILE A 75 6.45 8.72 18.97
N LEU A 76 6.30 8.95 17.67
CA LEU A 76 6.96 10.05 16.98
C LEU A 76 6.26 11.41 17.22
N ILE A 77 4.95 11.41 17.51
CA ILE A 77 4.15 12.64 17.74
C ILE A 77 4.81 13.62 18.71
N PRO A 78 5.28 13.24 19.92
CA PRO A 78 5.89 14.17 20.87
C PRO A 78 7.19 14.83 20.38
N TYR A 79 7.82 14.29 19.33
CA TYR A 79 9.06 14.81 18.75
C TYR A 79 8.82 15.73 17.56
N ILE A 80 7.58 15.85 17.07
CA ILE A 80 7.23 16.76 15.98
C ILE A 80 7.05 18.17 16.56
N PRO A 81 7.89 19.15 16.18
CA PRO A 81 7.84 20.51 16.72
C PRO A 81 6.77 21.36 16.00
N ILE A 82 5.53 20.87 15.94
CA ILE A 82 4.38 21.57 15.35
C ILE A 82 3.34 21.81 16.45
N ALA A 83 2.93 23.07 16.64
CA ALA A 83 1.91 23.41 17.63
C ALA A 83 0.59 22.70 17.32
N ASN A 84 -0.07 22.16 18.36
CA ASN A 84 -1.36 21.45 18.28
C ASN A 84 -1.38 20.18 17.41
N PHE A 85 -0.26 19.72 16.86
CA PHE A 85 -0.21 18.53 15.99
C PHE A 85 -0.82 17.29 16.64
N GLN A 86 -0.56 17.11 17.95
CA GLN A 86 -1.12 16.03 18.73
C GLN A 86 -2.66 16.03 18.73
N THR A 87 -3.27 17.20 18.94
CA THR A 87 -4.73 17.36 18.96
C THR A 87 -5.31 17.16 17.57
N GLU A 88 -4.73 17.79 16.55
CA GLU A 88 -5.18 17.65 15.16
C GLU A 88 -5.10 16.20 14.65
N PHE A 89 -4.05 15.47 15.05
CA PHE A 89 -3.93 14.05 14.73
C PHE A 89 -5.01 13.20 15.41
N LEU A 90 -5.33 13.47 16.67
CA LEU A 90 -6.39 12.77 17.37
C LEU A 90 -7.76 13.07 16.76
N ASP A 91 -8.03 14.31 16.37
CA ASP A 91 -9.27 14.69 15.69
C ASP A 91 -9.38 14.02 14.32
N PHE A 92 -8.28 13.94 13.57
CA PHE A 92 -8.21 13.18 12.32
C PHE A 92 -8.54 11.70 12.55
N LEU A 93 -7.93 11.06 13.55
CA LEU A 93 -8.23 9.66 13.89
C LEU A 93 -9.70 9.46 14.29
N ASN A 94 -10.26 10.35 15.12
CA ASN A 94 -11.68 10.35 15.50
C ASN A 94 -12.61 10.47 14.29
N SER A 95 -12.20 11.19 13.25
CA SER A 95 -13.00 11.33 12.02
C SER A 95 -13.05 10.07 11.14
N PHE A 96 -12.05 9.19 11.28
CA PHE A 96 -11.87 8.01 10.43
C PHE A 96 -12.25 6.70 11.14
N LEU A 97 -12.04 6.61 12.45
CA LEU A 97 -12.30 5.41 13.24
C LEU A 97 -13.74 5.39 13.80
N PRO A 98 -14.37 4.21 13.91
CA PRO A 98 -15.60 4.07 14.68
C PRO A 98 -15.40 4.56 16.14
N PRO A 99 -16.43 5.16 16.78
CA PRO A 99 -16.29 5.78 18.10
C PRO A 99 -15.66 4.86 19.16
N GLN A 100 -16.13 3.61 19.23
CA GLN A 100 -15.63 2.62 20.20
C GLN A 100 -14.15 2.25 19.98
N THR A 101 -13.70 2.21 18.72
CA THR A 101 -12.31 1.93 18.36
C THR A 101 -11.42 3.12 18.71
N SER A 102 -11.91 4.34 18.46
CA SER A 102 -11.17 5.56 18.78
C SER A 102 -11.02 5.75 20.28
N GLU A 103 -12.09 5.61 21.05
CA GLU A 103 -12.06 5.69 22.52
C GLU A 103 -11.07 4.68 23.11
N PHE A 104 -11.14 3.41 22.68
CA PHE A 104 -10.20 2.38 23.13
C PHE A 104 -8.74 2.77 22.84
N PHE A 105 -8.47 3.24 21.62
CA PHE A 105 -7.14 3.65 21.20
C PHE A 105 -6.62 4.84 22.03
N ILE A 106 -7.44 5.87 22.20
CA ILE A 106 -7.05 7.09 22.92
C ILE A 106 -6.76 6.77 24.39
N ASP A 107 -7.66 6.02 25.03
CA ASP A 107 -7.59 5.78 26.47
C ASP A 107 -6.53 4.76 26.87
N ASN A 108 -6.30 3.72 26.07
CA ASN A 108 -5.43 2.59 26.45
C ASN A 108 -4.06 2.57 25.74
N ILE A 109 -3.94 3.22 24.58
CA ILE A 109 -2.69 3.18 23.80
C ILE A 109 -2.05 4.56 23.81
N PHE A 110 -2.80 5.58 23.40
CA PHE A 110 -2.26 6.90 23.19
C PHE A 110 -1.81 7.58 24.50
N LYS A 111 -2.66 7.58 25.54
CA LYS A 111 -2.34 8.15 26.86
C LYS A 111 -1.14 7.46 27.52
N ASP A 112 -1.08 6.13 27.47
CA ASP A 112 -0.01 5.34 28.09
C ASP A 112 1.34 5.60 27.42
N ILE A 113 1.37 5.62 26.09
CA ILE A 113 2.60 5.85 25.32
C ILE A 113 3.05 7.32 25.43
N SER A 114 2.11 8.27 25.42
CA SER A 114 2.43 9.70 25.49
C SER A 114 2.92 10.14 26.88
N SER A 115 2.42 9.50 27.93
CA SER A 115 2.82 9.79 29.32
C SER A 115 4.14 9.12 29.71
N ASN A 116 4.38 7.88 29.25
CA ASN A 116 5.61 7.14 29.53
C ASN A 116 6.62 7.28 28.39
N LYS A 117 7.38 8.39 28.42
CA LYS A 117 8.48 8.68 27.48
C LYS A 117 9.70 7.78 27.74
N SER A 118 9.57 6.47 27.56
CA SER A 118 10.72 5.56 27.63
C SER A 118 11.45 5.55 26.29
N GLY A 119 12.58 6.27 26.20
CA GLY A 119 13.39 6.33 24.97
C GLY A 119 13.83 4.96 24.41
N GLY A 120 13.89 3.92 25.25
CA GLY A 120 14.15 2.54 24.81
C GLY A 120 13.02 1.92 23.99
N LEU A 121 11.77 2.35 24.20
CA LEU A 121 10.61 1.84 23.45
C LEU A 121 10.65 2.31 21.99
N LEU A 122 11.05 3.57 21.76
CA LEU A 122 11.16 4.16 20.42
C LEU A 122 12.17 3.41 19.54
N SER A 123 13.37 3.10 20.05
CA SER A 123 14.41 2.43 19.27
C SER A 123 14.03 0.98 18.93
N THR A 124 13.44 0.24 19.88
CA THR A 124 12.92 -1.10 19.64
C THR A 124 11.84 -1.10 18.56
N ILE A 125 10.91 -0.14 18.62
CA ILE A 125 9.80 -0.07 17.66
C ILE A 125 10.29 0.39 16.30
N PHE A 126 11.24 1.32 16.23
CA PHE A 126 11.86 1.70 14.97
C PHE A 126 12.49 0.49 14.26
N VAL A 127 13.25 -0.33 14.98
CA VAL A 127 13.83 -1.56 14.42
C VAL A 127 12.74 -2.55 14.00
N LEU A 128 11.72 -2.76 14.83
CA LEU A 128 10.58 -3.62 14.49
C LEU A 128 9.86 -3.13 13.23
N SER A 129 9.58 -1.83 13.11
CA SER A 129 8.93 -1.24 11.94
C SER A 129 9.74 -1.50 10.66
N ILE A 130 11.06 -1.38 10.71
CA ILE A 130 11.94 -1.71 9.58
C ILE A 130 11.79 -3.19 9.18
N LEU A 131 11.84 -4.10 10.15
CA LEU A 131 11.69 -5.53 9.89
C LEU A 131 10.32 -5.88 9.31
N LEU A 132 9.26 -5.25 9.83
CA LEU A 132 7.88 -5.47 9.37
C LEU A 132 7.64 -4.91 7.97
N MET A 133 8.17 -3.72 7.66
CA MET A 133 8.11 -3.17 6.30
C MET A 133 8.86 -4.07 5.30
N ALA A 134 10.05 -4.55 5.67
CA ALA A 134 10.81 -5.49 4.84
C ALA A 134 10.07 -6.82 4.65
N ASN A 135 9.38 -7.34 5.68
CA ASN A 135 8.52 -8.52 5.56
C ASN A 135 7.37 -8.30 4.57
N GLY A 136 6.72 -7.13 4.60
CA GLY A 136 5.65 -6.78 3.65
C GLY A 136 6.14 -6.79 2.20
N VAL A 137 7.27 -6.14 1.92
CA VAL A 137 7.87 -6.14 0.58
C VAL A 137 8.36 -7.54 0.18
N SER A 138 8.89 -8.31 1.13
CA SER A 138 9.32 -9.70 0.86
C SER A 138 8.12 -10.57 0.47
N ALA A 139 6.97 -10.42 1.11
CA ALA A 139 5.75 -11.16 0.75
C ALA A 139 5.28 -10.83 -0.67
N VAL A 140 5.40 -9.56 -1.08
CA VAL A 140 5.14 -9.13 -2.46
C VAL A 140 6.09 -9.83 -3.43
N PHE A 141 7.40 -9.84 -3.15
CA PHE A 141 8.37 -10.52 -4.00
C PHE A 141 8.11 -12.02 -4.10
N SER A 142 7.83 -12.70 -2.99
CA SER A 142 7.49 -14.13 -3.00
C SER A 142 6.18 -14.41 -3.76
N GLY A 143 5.22 -13.49 -3.73
CA GLY A 143 3.99 -13.56 -4.54
C GLY A 143 4.25 -13.52 -6.05
N PHE A 144 5.31 -12.81 -6.48
CA PHE A 144 5.71 -12.71 -7.89
C PHE A 144 6.70 -13.81 -8.34
N GLU A 145 7.47 -14.38 -7.43
CA GLU A 145 8.53 -15.36 -7.73
C GLU A 145 8.00 -16.71 -8.25
N THR A 146 6.75 -17.06 -7.94
CA THR A 146 6.12 -18.32 -8.41
C THR A 146 5.52 -18.20 -9.82
N SER A 147 6.22 -17.54 -10.75
CA SER A 147 5.85 -17.54 -12.18
C SER A 147 6.42 -18.78 -12.89
N TYR A 148 5.65 -19.32 -13.83
CA TYR A 148 5.70 -20.71 -14.30
C TYR A 148 7.00 -21.14 -15.02
N HIS A 149 8.00 -20.28 -15.20
CA HIS A 149 9.14 -20.57 -16.09
C HIS A 149 10.55 -20.32 -15.58
N GLU A 150 10.78 -19.77 -14.39
CA GLU A 150 12.14 -19.62 -13.86
C GLU A 150 12.15 -19.73 -12.34
N GLN A 151 12.68 -20.84 -11.82
CA GLN A 151 13.04 -20.96 -10.40
C GLN A 151 14.33 -20.15 -10.17
N LEU A 152 14.20 -18.82 -10.05
CA LEU A 152 15.28 -17.99 -9.55
C LEU A 152 15.49 -18.38 -8.08
N VAL A 153 16.39 -19.32 -7.81
CA VAL A 153 16.76 -19.73 -6.45
C VAL A 153 17.63 -18.62 -5.83
N ARG A 154 17.05 -17.45 -5.57
CA ARG A 154 17.69 -16.43 -4.76
C ARG A 154 17.68 -16.93 -3.33
N GLY A 155 18.85 -16.97 -2.68
CA GLY A 155 18.92 -17.30 -1.27
C GLY A 155 18.01 -16.35 -0.47
N VAL A 156 17.21 -16.91 0.45
CA VAL A 156 16.21 -16.20 1.26
C VAL A 156 16.78 -14.90 1.87
N PHE A 157 18.04 -14.94 2.31
CA PHE A 157 18.74 -13.77 2.85
C PHE A 157 18.93 -12.64 1.83
N LYS A 158 19.34 -12.96 0.59
CA LYS A 158 19.53 -11.96 -0.46
C LYS A 158 18.20 -11.34 -0.87
N GLN A 159 17.15 -12.14 -1.01
CA GLN A 159 15.81 -11.65 -1.30
C GLN A 159 15.30 -10.70 -0.22
N TYR A 160 15.48 -11.07 1.05
CA TYR A 160 15.12 -10.21 2.18
C TYR A 160 15.91 -8.90 2.19
N LEU A 161 17.20 -8.93 1.84
CA LEU A 161 18.02 -7.71 1.76
C LEU A 161 17.55 -6.76 0.65
N PHE A 162 17.15 -7.30 -0.52
CA PHE A 162 16.50 -6.50 -1.56
C PHE A 162 15.15 -5.96 -1.11
N ALA A 163 14.34 -6.76 -0.41
CA ALA A 163 13.05 -6.34 0.11
C ALA A 163 13.20 -5.20 1.12
N LEU A 164 14.20 -5.29 2.01
CA LEU A 164 14.57 -4.23 2.93
C LEU A 164 14.99 -2.95 2.19
N GLY A 165 15.84 -3.06 1.16
CA GLY A 165 16.26 -1.91 0.36
C GLY A 165 15.08 -1.20 -0.32
N VAL A 166 14.18 -1.97 -0.93
CA VAL A 166 12.96 -1.43 -1.54
C VAL A 166 12.02 -0.84 -0.49
N ALA A 167 11.86 -1.48 0.66
CA ALA A 167 11.07 -0.93 1.78
C ALA A 167 11.61 0.43 2.24
N LEU A 168 12.92 0.60 2.35
CA LEU A 168 13.55 1.87 2.72
C LEU A 168 13.35 2.95 1.64
N ILE A 169 13.47 2.60 0.36
CA ILE A 169 13.18 3.52 -0.75
C ILE A 169 11.74 3.98 -0.69
N LEU A 170 10.78 3.06 -0.51
CA LEU A 170 9.37 3.38 -0.37
C LEU A 170 9.11 4.28 0.84
N ALA A 171 9.73 4.00 1.99
CA ALA A 171 9.61 4.83 3.17
C ALA A 171 10.13 6.26 2.93
N VAL A 172 11.29 6.42 2.28
CA VAL A 172 11.83 7.74 1.92
C VAL A 172 10.91 8.46 0.94
N LEU A 173 10.36 7.78 -0.08
CA LEU A 173 9.41 8.37 -1.02
C LEU A 173 8.15 8.87 -0.32
N VAL A 174 7.61 8.10 0.64
CA VAL A 174 6.47 8.51 1.46
C VAL A 174 6.82 9.74 2.30
N LEU A 175 7.98 9.74 2.98
CA LEU A 175 8.42 10.89 3.78
C LEU A 175 8.58 12.16 2.93
N VAL A 176 9.19 12.06 1.75
CA VAL A 176 9.33 13.16 0.80
C VAL A 176 7.95 13.67 0.36
N THR A 177 7.02 12.76 0.08
CA THR A 177 5.64 13.08 -0.30
C THR A 177 4.94 13.86 0.81
N VAL A 178 4.99 13.37 2.05
CA VAL A 178 4.39 14.04 3.21
C VAL A 178 5.02 15.41 3.45
N ALA A 179 6.36 15.51 3.38
CA ALA A 179 7.06 16.78 3.53
C ALA A 179 6.68 17.79 2.44
N PHE A 180 6.56 17.34 1.19
CA PHE A 180 6.12 18.16 0.07
C PHE A 180 4.69 18.67 0.27
N PHE A 181 3.75 17.79 0.63
CA PHE A 181 2.37 18.18 0.91
C PHE A 181 2.28 19.15 2.10
N GLY A 182 3.02 18.91 3.18
CA GLY A 182 3.08 19.82 4.32
C GLY A 182 3.64 21.20 3.95
N TYR A 183 4.72 21.24 3.18
CA TYR A 183 5.28 22.48 2.65
C TYR A 183 4.27 23.22 1.76
N PHE A 184 3.64 22.51 0.83
CA PHE A 184 2.66 23.08 -0.09
C PHE A 184 1.44 23.64 0.66
N GLN A 185 0.95 22.93 1.68
CA GLN A 185 -0.16 23.37 2.52
C GLN A 185 0.17 24.68 3.25
N ILE A 186 1.32 24.73 3.95
CA ILE A 186 1.70 25.85 4.80
C ILE A 186 2.08 27.10 3.98
N TYR A 187 2.83 26.93 2.89
CA TYR A 187 3.42 28.06 2.17
C TYR A 187 2.62 28.53 0.96
N ILE A 188 1.73 27.70 0.41
CA ILE A 188 0.96 28.04 -0.80
C ILE A 188 -0.52 28.12 -0.48
N ILE A 189 -1.12 27.06 0.05
CA ILE A 189 -2.58 27.00 0.25
C ILE A 189 -3.04 27.97 1.34
N GLN A 190 -2.39 27.96 2.50
CA GLN A 190 -2.81 28.79 3.63
C GLN A 190 -2.72 30.30 3.34
N PRO A 191 -1.61 30.85 2.79
CA PRO A 191 -1.53 32.27 2.44
C PRO A 191 -2.47 32.67 1.30
N LEU A 192 -2.70 31.76 0.34
CA LEU A 192 -3.66 31.98 -0.74
C LEU A 192 -5.09 32.06 -0.19
N TYR A 193 -5.45 31.17 0.74
CA TYR A 193 -6.76 31.18 1.38
C TYR A 193 -6.99 32.46 2.20
N GLU A 194 -6.00 32.90 2.98
CA GLU A 194 -6.06 34.17 3.72
C GLU A 194 -6.22 35.37 2.79
N SER A 195 -5.47 35.40 1.69
CA SER A 195 -5.55 36.46 0.67
C SER A 195 -6.92 36.53 -0.02
N LEU A 196 -7.59 35.38 -0.21
CA LEU A 196 -8.90 35.30 -0.85
C LEU A 196 -10.08 35.51 0.12
N SER A 197 -9.92 35.12 1.40
CA SER A 197 -10.98 35.22 2.42
C SER A 197 -11.02 36.57 3.13
N GLY A 198 -10.01 37.43 2.93
CA GLY A 198 -10.02 38.82 3.39
C GLY A 198 -9.94 38.99 4.92
N GLN A 199 -9.54 37.95 5.66
CA GLN A 199 -9.26 38.04 7.10
C GLN A 199 -7.75 38.28 7.29
N GLN A 200 -7.40 39.50 7.71
CA GLN A 200 -6.12 39.83 8.36
C GLN A 200 -6.25 39.63 9.87
#